data_AF-A0A3D0ERS0-F1
#
_entry.id   AF-A0A3D0ERS0-F1
#
_cell.length_a   1.000
_cell.length_b   1.000
_cell.length_c   1.000
_cell.angle_alpha   90.00
_cell.angle_beta   90.00
_cell.angle_gamma   90.00
#
_symmetry.space_group_name_H-M   'P 1'
#
loop_
_entity.id
_entity.type
_entity.pdbx_description
1 polymer ?
#
loop_
_entity_poly.entity_id
_entity_poly.type
_entity_poly.pdbx_seq_one_letter_code
_entity_poly.pdbx_strand_id
1 'polypeptide(L)'
;MKASIKDVVRRGHLGALSAVVLGAVVVTVLPGCGDSNIFVLQPLASKPSTITIEDSGEKAAYIPSTTETIKWGRLPNATDVPLVTITSGSVVVFDTLSHEGLLEDQGRNPADYFGSHDVEKQYVLDDAIEIAGSSINHDFYKDGPHIVTGPIAIEGAMPGDVLKVEVLNLIPRVPYGVISNRHSKGALPGEFPETPRPSEP
;
A
#
# COMPACT_ATOMS: atom_id res chain seq x y z
N MET A 1 -4.17 -3.53 3.73
CA MET A 1 -3.20 -4.57 4.16
C MET A 1 -3.23 -4.70 5.67
N LYS A 2 -3.36 -5.91 6.21
CA LYS A 2 -3.23 -6.20 7.66
C LYS A 2 -1.88 -6.87 7.90
N ALA A 3 -1.08 -6.32 8.81
CA ALA A 3 0.20 -6.87 9.20
C ALA A 3 0.33 -6.96 10.73
N SER A 4 1.05 -7.96 11.22
CA SER A 4 1.47 -8.07 12.61
C SER A 4 2.97 -7.86 12.68
N ILE A 5 3.41 -7.04 13.62
CA ILE A 5 4.83 -6.80 13.87
C ILE A 5 5.19 -7.65 15.07
N LYS A 6 5.72 -8.86 14.86
CA LYS A 6 5.86 -9.82 15.95
C LYS A 6 7.06 -9.54 16.86
N ASP A 7 8.21 -9.15 16.30
CA ASP A 7 9.45 -9.02 17.08
C ASP A 7 10.41 -7.93 16.56
N VAL A 8 11.05 -7.24 17.50
CA VAL A 8 12.30 -6.47 17.30
C VAL A 8 13.43 -7.26 17.96
N VAL A 9 14.22 -7.98 17.16
CA VAL A 9 15.27 -8.88 17.68
C VAL A 9 16.60 -8.13 17.80
N ARG A 10 17.13 -8.02 19.02
CA ARG A 10 18.50 -7.54 19.30
C ARG A 10 19.51 -8.63 18.96
N ARG A 11 20.63 -8.28 18.34
CA ARG A 11 21.68 -9.21 17.90
C ARG A 11 22.37 -9.89 19.10
N GLY A 12 21.77 -10.98 19.58
CA GLY A 12 22.30 -11.95 20.52
C GLY A 12 21.94 -13.35 20.02
N HIS A 13 22.91 -14.26 20.05
CA HIS A 13 22.88 -15.59 19.45
C HIS A 13 21.55 -16.34 19.66
N LEU A 14 20.87 -16.74 18.57
CA LEU A 14 19.80 -17.72 18.60
C LEU A 14 20.16 -18.94 17.75
N GLY A 15 20.14 -20.11 18.39
CA GLY A 15 20.33 -21.42 17.79
C GLY A 15 19.20 -21.77 16.83
N ALA A 16 19.57 -22.49 15.78
CA ALA A 16 18.66 -22.97 14.75
C ALA A 16 17.85 -24.18 15.25
N LEU A 17 16.53 -24.12 15.08
CA LEU A 17 15.66 -25.30 15.05
C LEU A 17 14.90 -25.27 13.72
N SER A 18 15.29 -26.15 12.81
CA SER A 18 14.54 -26.46 11.59
C SER A 18 13.54 -27.57 11.88
N ALA A 19 12.27 -27.34 11.54
CA ALA A 19 11.29 -28.39 11.35
C ALA A 19 10.78 -28.30 9.92
N VAL A 20 11.14 -29.29 9.09
CA VAL A 20 10.61 -29.49 7.75
C VAL A 20 9.34 -30.33 7.88
N VAL A 21 8.22 -29.83 7.38
CA VAL A 21 7.02 -30.64 7.15
C VAL A 21 6.63 -30.48 5.68
N LEU A 22 6.83 -31.55 4.91
CA LEU A 22 6.25 -31.69 3.57
C LEU A 22 4.77 -32.06 3.73
N GLY A 23 3.88 -31.23 3.22
CA GLY A 23 2.47 -31.56 3.02
C GLY A 23 2.04 -31.07 1.64
N ALA A 24 1.72 -32.00 0.74
CA ALA A 24 1.13 -31.71 -0.56
C ALA A 24 -0.40 -31.78 -0.44
N VAL A 25 -1.13 -30.72 -0.84
CA VAL A 25 -2.57 -30.82 -1.15
C VAL A 25 -2.98 -29.87 -2.27
N VAL A 26 -3.39 -30.51 -3.37
CA VAL A 26 -4.44 -30.23 -4.37
C VAL A 26 -5.03 -28.81 -4.43
N VAL A 27 -4.88 -28.15 -5.58
CA VAL A 27 -5.64 -26.95 -5.97
C VAL A 27 -6.94 -27.38 -6.66
N THR A 28 -8.06 -27.23 -5.96
CA THR A 28 -9.40 -27.23 -6.58
C THR A 28 -9.78 -25.82 -6.98
N VAL A 29 -9.96 -25.57 -8.27
CA VAL A 29 -10.54 -24.32 -8.78
C VAL A 29 -12.05 -24.41 -8.60
N LEU A 30 -12.58 -23.65 -7.64
CA LEU A 30 -14.02 -23.44 -7.53
C LEU A 30 -14.43 -22.35 -8.55
N PRO A 31 -15.55 -22.51 -9.27
CA PRO A 31 -16.16 -21.39 -9.97
C PRO A 31 -16.68 -20.42 -8.90
N GLY A 32 -16.10 -19.22 -8.86
CA GLY A 32 -16.57 -18.15 -7.99
C GLY A 32 -17.96 -17.68 -8.43
N CYS A 33 -19.00 -18.21 -7.79
CA CYS A 33 -20.25 -17.48 -7.62
C CYS A 33 -20.09 -16.63 -6.34
N GLY A 34 -19.48 -15.46 -6.49
CA GLY A 34 -19.48 -14.43 -5.45
C GLY A 34 -20.69 -13.54 -5.61
N ASP A 35 -21.40 -13.29 -4.51
CA ASP A 35 -22.47 -12.29 -4.42
C ASP A 35 -22.04 -10.96 -5.06
N SER A 36 -22.93 -10.39 -5.87
CA SER A 36 -22.73 -9.19 -6.69
C SER A 36 -22.64 -7.86 -5.92
N ASN A 37 -22.21 -7.88 -4.66
CA ASN A 37 -21.90 -6.65 -3.93
C ASN A 37 -20.40 -6.37 -4.03
N ILE A 38 -19.97 -5.96 -5.23
CA ILE A 38 -18.63 -5.41 -5.43
C ILE A 38 -18.58 -4.07 -4.69
N PHE A 39 -18.04 -4.10 -3.46
CA PHE A 39 -17.94 -2.91 -2.62
C PHE A 39 -16.53 -2.34 -2.71
N VAL A 40 -16.44 -1.05 -3.02
CA VAL A 40 -15.19 -0.29 -2.93
C VAL A 40 -14.93 0.04 -1.47
N LEU A 41 -13.79 -0.42 -0.96
CA LEU A 41 -13.40 -0.23 0.44
C LEU A 41 -12.81 1.16 0.63
N GLN A 42 -13.70 2.13 0.84
CA GLN A 42 -13.33 3.48 1.27
C GLN A 42 -12.70 3.48 2.68
N PRO A 43 -11.87 4.49 3.01
CA PRO A 43 -11.24 4.56 4.32
C PRO A 43 -12.26 4.55 5.47
N LEU A 44 -11.96 3.82 6.54
CA LEU A 44 -12.78 3.74 7.75
C LEU A 44 -12.68 5.00 8.63
N ALA A 45 -11.60 5.77 8.47
CA ALA A 45 -11.35 7.01 9.20
C ALA A 45 -10.41 7.93 8.41
N SER A 46 -10.42 9.22 8.74
CA SER A 46 -9.51 10.22 8.14
C SER A 46 -8.19 10.39 8.89
N LYS A 47 -8.00 9.69 10.02
CA LYS A 47 -6.82 9.80 10.88
C LYS A 47 -6.46 8.43 11.47
N PRO A 48 -5.21 8.23 11.91
CA PRO A 48 -4.84 7.04 12.66
C PRO A 48 -5.78 6.80 13.85
N SER A 49 -6.27 5.58 14.01
CA SER A 49 -7.22 5.22 15.05
C SER A 49 -7.04 3.76 15.50
N THR A 50 -7.87 3.30 16.44
CA THR A 50 -7.90 1.89 16.86
C THR A 50 -9.20 1.27 16.38
N ILE A 51 -9.09 0.15 15.67
CA ILE A 51 -10.23 -0.66 15.23
C ILE A 51 -10.26 -2.01 15.96
N THR A 52 -11.40 -2.69 15.88
CA THR A 52 -11.55 -4.07 16.34
C THR A 52 -11.66 -4.96 15.10
N ILE A 53 -10.85 -6.01 15.03
CA ILE A 53 -10.95 -7.00 13.97
C ILE A 53 -12.14 -7.90 14.28
N GLU A 54 -13.14 -7.93 13.40
CA GLU A 54 -14.42 -8.62 13.65
C GLU A 54 -14.24 -10.11 13.96
N ASP A 55 -13.43 -10.82 13.18
CA ASP A 55 -13.24 -12.28 13.33
C ASP A 55 -12.53 -12.68 14.63
N SER A 56 -11.62 -11.85 15.14
CA SER A 56 -10.77 -12.18 16.30
C SER A 56 -11.10 -11.41 17.57
N GLY A 57 -11.86 -10.31 17.47
CA GLY A 57 -12.06 -9.35 18.56
C GLY A 57 -10.79 -8.57 18.95
N GLU A 58 -9.68 -8.78 18.26
CA GLU A 58 -8.39 -8.16 18.56
C GLU A 58 -8.39 -6.68 18.16
N LYS A 59 -7.73 -5.84 18.96
CA LYS A 59 -7.52 -4.43 18.64
C LYS A 59 -6.35 -4.26 17.67
N ALA A 60 -6.51 -3.40 16.69
CA ALA A 60 -5.44 -3.05 15.75
C ALA A 60 -5.34 -1.53 15.59
N ALA A 61 -4.11 -1.05 15.40
CA ALA A 61 -3.89 0.31 14.92
C ALA A 61 -4.31 0.37 13.45
N TYR A 62 -5.17 1.33 13.08
CA TYR A 62 -5.60 1.55 11.71
C TYR A 62 -4.98 2.84 11.20
N ILE A 63 -4.27 2.76 10.07
CA ILE A 63 -3.55 3.85 9.43
C ILE A 63 -4.14 4.07 8.03
N PRO A 64 -5.02 5.06 7.84
CA PRO A 64 -5.54 5.38 6.51
C PRO A 64 -4.45 6.02 5.63
N SER A 65 -4.64 6.02 4.31
CA SER A 65 -3.86 6.86 3.39
C SER A 65 -4.57 8.19 3.19
N THR A 66 -4.01 9.26 3.72
CA THR A 66 -4.53 10.62 3.63
C THR A 66 -3.40 11.60 3.38
N THR A 67 -3.74 12.84 3.09
CA THR A 67 -2.75 13.91 2.89
C THR A 67 -1.80 14.12 4.09
N GLU A 68 -2.22 13.72 5.29
CA GLU A 68 -1.44 13.85 6.54
C GLU A 68 -0.62 12.60 6.88
N THR A 69 -0.91 11.46 6.25
CA THR A 69 -0.41 10.13 6.65
C THR A 69 0.43 9.45 5.58
N ILE A 70 0.65 10.11 4.44
CA ILE A 70 1.44 9.60 3.34
C ILE A 70 2.68 10.45 3.07
N LYS A 71 3.69 9.80 2.48
CA LYS A 71 4.75 10.44 1.72
C LYS A 71 4.60 10.04 0.26
N TRP A 72 4.65 11.01 -0.64
CA TRP A 72 4.62 10.74 -2.07
C TRP A 72 6.05 10.66 -2.60
N GLY A 73 6.43 9.48 -3.07
CA GLY A 73 7.68 9.25 -3.80
C GLY A 73 8.95 9.19 -2.98
N ARG A 74 8.83 9.27 -1.65
CA ARG A 74 9.97 9.19 -0.73
C ARG A 74 9.67 8.22 0.39
N LEU A 75 10.67 7.42 0.74
CA LEU A 75 10.62 6.61 1.95
C LEU A 75 10.84 7.50 3.18
N PRO A 76 10.19 7.18 4.31
CA PRO A 76 10.52 7.81 5.57
C PRO A 76 11.98 7.62 5.97
N ASN A 77 12.54 8.60 6.67
CA ASN A 77 13.90 8.60 7.20
C ASN A 77 13.92 9.01 8.68
N ALA A 78 15.12 9.05 9.28
CA ALA A 78 15.31 9.29 10.72
C ALA A 78 14.80 10.63 11.25
N THR A 79 14.51 11.61 10.38
CA THR A 79 13.98 12.92 10.78
C THR A 79 12.46 13.02 10.68
N ASP A 80 11.81 11.98 10.19
CA ASP A 80 10.36 11.98 10.05
C ASP A 80 9.64 11.68 11.36
N VAL A 81 8.57 12.42 11.60
CA VAL A 81 7.71 12.24 12.77
C VAL A 81 6.82 11.01 12.53
N PRO A 82 6.81 10.02 13.44
CA PRO A 82 5.91 8.88 13.33
C PRO A 82 4.46 9.29 13.54
N LEU A 83 3.57 8.69 12.76
CA LEU A 83 2.12 8.88 12.90
C LEU A 83 1.60 8.31 14.23
N VAL A 84 2.14 7.15 14.59
CA VAL A 84 1.88 6.44 15.85
C VAL A 84 3.14 5.69 16.28
N THR A 85 3.27 5.46 17.59
CA THR A 85 4.25 4.52 18.16
C THR A 85 3.50 3.30 18.67
N ILE A 86 3.97 2.11 18.31
CA ILE A 86 3.38 0.83 18.72
C ILE A 86 4.42 -0.07 19.37
N THR A 87 3.96 -1.03 20.16
CA THR A 87 4.82 -2.05 20.77
C THR A 87 5.02 -3.23 19.83
N SER A 88 6.12 -3.97 20.02
CA SER A 88 6.26 -5.28 19.38
C SER A 88 5.10 -6.21 19.79
N GLY A 89 4.62 -6.99 18.84
CA GLY A 89 3.42 -7.81 18.92
C GLY A 89 2.17 -7.17 18.33
N SER A 90 2.17 -5.83 18.13
CA SER A 90 0.99 -5.10 17.67
C SER A 90 0.53 -5.51 16.27
N VAL A 91 -0.79 -5.46 16.06
CA VAL A 91 -1.42 -5.59 14.74
C VAL A 91 -1.74 -4.21 14.18
N VAL A 92 -1.41 -4.02 12.91
CA VAL A 92 -1.66 -2.78 12.17
C VAL A 92 -2.43 -3.09 10.89
N VAL A 93 -3.41 -2.25 10.58
CA VAL A 93 -4.16 -2.26 9.33
C VAL A 93 -3.85 -0.96 8.59
N PHE A 94 -3.31 -1.08 7.38
CA PHE A 94 -3.04 0.04 6.50
C PHE A 94 -4.03 0.06 5.35
N ASP A 95 -4.53 1.25 5.03
CA ASP A 95 -4.99 1.52 3.67
C ASP A 95 -3.81 1.95 2.83
N THR A 96 -3.72 1.37 1.64
CA THR A 96 -2.65 1.64 0.66
C THR A 96 -3.29 2.08 -0.65
N LEU A 97 -2.55 2.90 -1.41
CA LEU A 97 -2.98 3.40 -2.70
C LEU A 97 -1.97 3.04 -3.79
N SER A 98 -2.49 2.67 -4.97
CA SER A 98 -1.70 2.67 -6.19
C SER A 98 -1.41 4.12 -6.59
N HIS A 99 -0.27 4.35 -7.24
CA HIS A 99 0.07 5.65 -7.81
C HIS A 99 -0.58 5.93 -9.16
N GLU A 100 -1.16 4.89 -9.78
CA GLU A 100 -1.82 5.00 -11.08
C GLU A 100 -3.08 5.88 -10.97
N GLY A 101 -3.21 6.85 -11.88
CA GLY A 101 -4.20 7.92 -11.87
C GLY A 101 -3.83 9.13 -11.01
N LEU A 102 -2.80 9.03 -10.17
CA LEU A 102 -2.36 10.13 -9.31
C LEU A 102 -1.20 10.93 -9.92
N LEU A 103 -0.41 10.32 -10.81
CA LEU A 103 0.80 10.96 -11.36
C LEU A 103 0.49 12.08 -12.36
N GLU A 104 1.44 13.00 -12.48
CA GLU A 104 1.35 14.19 -13.33
C GLU A 104 1.17 13.82 -14.81
N ASP A 105 1.90 12.83 -15.32
CA ASP A 105 1.81 12.33 -16.70
C ASP A 105 0.46 11.64 -17.03
N GLN A 106 -0.37 11.45 -16.01
CA GLN A 106 -1.72 10.87 -16.10
C GLN A 106 -2.81 11.91 -15.87
N GLY A 107 -2.44 13.18 -15.76
CA GLY A 107 -3.33 14.30 -15.49
C GLY A 107 -3.60 14.54 -14.01
N ARG A 108 -3.02 13.74 -13.09
CA ARG A 108 -3.19 13.88 -11.63
C ARG A 108 -4.67 14.02 -11.22
N ASN A 109 -5.52 13.24 -11.88
CA ASN A 109 -6.95 13.18 -11.62
C ASN A 109 -7.42 11.73 -11.74
N PRO A 110 -7.52 11.00 -10.61
CA PRO A 110 -7.88 9.59 -10.63
C PRO A 110 -9.25 9.35 -11.24
N ALA A 111 -10.23 10.25 -11.02
CA ALA A 111 -11.58 10.07 -11.56
C ALA A 111 -11.59 10.12 -13.10
N ASP A 112 -10.87 11.08 -13.69
CA ASP A 112 -10.78 11.21 -15.15
C ASP A 112 -9.92 10.09 -15.75
N TYR A 113 -8.79 9.77 -15.11
CA TYR A 113 -7.88 8.71 -15.55
C TYR A 113 -8.60 7.35 -15.59
N PHE A 114 -9.26 6.96 -14.50
CA PHE A 114 -9.98 5.69 -14.43
C PHE A 114 -11.24 5.71 -15.31
N GLY A 115 -11.94 6.85 -15.40
CA GLY A 115 -13.07 7.03 -16.31
C GLY A 115 -12.69 6.81 -17.79
N SER A 116 -11.48 7.17 -18.20
CA SER A 116 -10.97 6.90 -19.56
C SER A 116 -10.70 5.41 -19.85
N HIS A 117 -10.74 4.57 -18.81
CA HIS A 117 -10.57 3.11 -18.89
C HIS A 117 -11.86 2.38 -18.45
N ASP A 118 -13.02 3.01 -18.64
CA ASP A 118 -14.35 2.45 -18.36
C ASP A 118 -14.59 2.08 -16.88
N VAL A 119 -13.85 2.67 -15.95
CA VAL A 119 -14.10 2.53 -14.52
C VAL A 119 -15.01 3.67 -14.06
N GLU A 120 -16.21 3.33 -13.61
CA GLU A 120 -17.16 4.32 -13.10
C GLU A 120 -16.63 5.00 -11.83
N LYS A 121 -16.98 6.28 -11.64
CA LYS A 121 -16.51 7.09 -10.50
C LYS A 121 -16.77 6.43 -9.13
N GLN A 122 -17.88 5.71 -8.97
CA GLN A 122 -18.21 4.99 -7.73
C GLN A 122 -17.20 3.89 -7.37
N TYR A 123 -16.40 3.45 -8.35
CA TYR A 123 -15.33 2.49 -8.15
C TYR A 123 -13.96 3.11 -7.87
N VAL A 124 -13.86 4.44 -7.89
CA VAL A 124 -12.62 5.18 -7.59
C VAL A 124 -12.56 5.52 -6.11
N LEU A 125 -11.38 5.36 -5.52
CA LEU A 125 -11.15 5.61 -4.09
C LEU A 125 -11.16 7.12 -3.79
N ASP A 126 -11.88 7.52 -2.74
CA ASP A 126 -12.01 8.93 -2.36
C ASP A 126 -10.69 9.51 -1.87
N ASP A 127 -9.89 8.71 -1.16
CA ASP A 127 -8.56 9.11 -0.71
C ASP A 127 -7.57 9.31 -1.86
N ALA A 128 -7.73 8.58 -2.98
CA ALA A 128 -6.94 8.84 -4.19
C ALA A 128 -7.28 10.21 -4.80
N ILE A 129 -8.58 10.53 -4.89
CA ILE A 129 -9.07 11.81 -5.42
C ILE A 129 -8.59 12.96 -4.52
N GLU A 130 -8.70 12.81 -3.20
CA GLU A 130 -8.25 13.81 -2.24
C GLU A 130 -6.74 14.07 -2.34
N ILE A 131 -5.93 13.01 -2.36
CA ILE A 131 -4.46 13.13 -2.43
C ILE A 131 -4.03 13.78 -3.74
N ALA A 132 -4.60 13.36 -4.87
CA ALA A 132 -4.26 13.93 -6.17
C ALA A 132 -4.63 15.42 -6.26
N GLY A 133 -5.80 15.81 -5.72
CA GLY A 133 -6.28 17.18 -5.66
C GLY A 133 -5.62 18.05 -4.57
N SER A 134 -4.74 17.48 -3.75
CA SER A 134 -4.08 18.20 -2.65
C SER A 134 -2.91 19.07 -3.13
N SER A 135 -2.44 19.94 -2.23
CA SER A 135 -1.24 20.75 -2.44
C SER A 135 0.09 20.03 -2.18
N ILE A 136 0.06 18.70 -1.96
CA ILE A 136 1.28 17.91 -1.78
C ILE A 136 2.12 18.01 -3.05
N ASN A 137 3.34 18.54 -2.92
CA ASN A 137 4.25 18.63 -4.04
C ASN A 137 4.84 17.24 -4.36
N HIS A 138 4.86 16.89 -5.63
CA HIS A 138 5.48 15.68 -6.14
C HIS A 138 6.21 16.05 -7.42
N ASP A 139 7.54 15.96 -7.41
CA ASP A 139 8.35 16.21 -8.59
C ASP A 139 8.46 14.93 -9.40
N PHE A 140 7.66 14.82 -10.47
CA PHE A 140 7.58 13.64 -11.34
C PHE A 140 8.95 13.09 -11.78
N TYR A 141 9.96 13.96 -11.90
CA TYR A 141 11.30 13.57 -12.36
C TYR A 141 12.22 13.13 -11.23
N LYS A 142 12.07 13.73 -10.04
CA LYS A 142 12.98 13.52 -8.90
C LYS A 142 12.44 12.56 -7.87
N ASP A 143 11.13 12.54 -7.66
CA ASP A 143 10.47 11.71 -6.68
C ASP A 143 10.05 10.36 -7.32
N GLY A 144 9.97 9.31 -6.51
CA GLY A 144 9.43 8.03 -6.96
C GLY A 144 7.91 8.10 -7.14
N PRO A 145 7.26 7.18 -7.86
CA PRO A 145 5.83 7.32 -8.13
C PRO A 145 4.94 6.99 -6.94
N HIS A 146 5.43 6.22 -5.96
CA HIS A 146 4.60 5.53 -4.98
C HIS A 146 4.04 6.41 -3.86
N ILE A 147 2.80 6.13 -3.45
CA ILE A 147 2.22 6.60 -2.19
C ILE A 147 2.69 5.68 -1.06
N VAL A 148 3.34 6.26 -0.05
CA VAL A 148 3.91 5.52 1.09
C VAL A 148 3.22 5.95 2.38
N THR A 149 2.35 5.10 2.91
CA THR A 149 1.62 5.34 4.17
C THR A 149 2.52 5.12 5.38
N GLY A 150 2.64 6.11 6.27
CA GLY A 150 3.53 6.07 7.43
C GLY A 150 4.33 7.36 7.65
N PRO A 151 5.40 7.34 8.45
CA PRO A 151 5.96 6.17 9.15
C PRO A 151 5.21 5.79 10.44
N ILE A 152 5.45 4.57 10.91
CA ILE A 152 5.11 4.12 12.26
C ILE A 152 6.40 3.87 13.05
N ALA A 153 6.43 4.24 14.32
CA ALA A 153 7.54 3.94 15.21
C ALA A 153 7.28 2.66 16.00
N ILE A 154 8.34 1.89 16.24
CA ILE A 154 8.29 0.73 17.14
C ILE A 154 9.00 1.10 18.44
N GLU A 155 8.30 0.95 19.56
CA GLU A 155 8.83 1.28 20.88
C GLU A 155 10.11 0.48 21.18
N GLY A 156 11.17 1.19 21.57
CA GLY A 156 12.44 0.61 21.98
C GLY A 156 13.32 0.04 20.85
N ALA A 157 12.91 0.18 19.59
CA ALA A 157 13.72 -0.25 18.44
C ALA A 157 14.94 0.66 18.24
N MET A 158 16.11 0.05 18.03
CA MET A 158 17.40 0.73 17.90
C MET A 158 18.11 0.35 16.60
N PRO A 159 19.04 1.18 16.09
CA PRO A 159 19.89 0.81 14.95
C PRO A 159 20.61 -0.52 15.18
N GLY A 160 20.46 -1.45 14.25
CA GLY A 160 21.02 -2.82 14.34
C GLY A 160 20.02 -3.89 14.76
N ASP A 161 18.82 -3.50 15.22
CA ASP A 161 17.73 -4.43 15.44
C ASP A 161 17.12 -4.91 14.11
N VAL A 162 16.45 -6.07 14.16
CA VAL A 162 15.71 -6.62 13.02
C VAL A 162 14.22 -6.47 13.28
N LEU A 163 13.51 -5.80 12.36
CA LEU A 163 12.05 -5.71 12.35
C LEU A 163 11.46 -6.90 11.59
N LYS A 164 10.67 -7.73 12.27
CA LYS A 164 9.84 -8.75 11.60
C LYS A 164 8.45 -8.20 11.32
N VAL A 165 8.08 -8.14 10.04
CA VAL A 165 6.72 -7.82 9.59
C VAL A 165 6.09 -9.07 9.00
N GLU A 166 4.95 -9.49 9.57
CA GLU A 166 4.16 -10.60 9.07
C GLU A 166 2.87 -10.08 8.43
N VAL A 167 2.66 -10.39 7.15
CA VAL A 167 1.43 -10.01 6.45
C VAL A 167 0.35 -11.02 6.82
N LEU A 168 -0.65 -10.57 7.57
CA LEU A 168 -1.74 -11.43 8.03
C LEU A 168 -2.89 -11.51 7.01
N ASN A 169 -3.18 -10.41 6.31
CA ASN A 169 -4.23 -10.36 5.30
C ASN A 169 -3.98 -9.26 4.24
N LEU A 170 -4.42 -9.51 3.01
CA LEU A 170 -4.41 -8.57 1.89
C LEU A 170 -5.78 -8.59 1.22
N ILE A 171 -6.50 -7.47 1.34
CA ILE A 171 -7.82 -7.29 0.75
C ILE A 171 -7.71 -6.18 -0.32
N PRO A 172 -8.03 -6.47 -1.59
CA PRO A 172 -8.16 -5.44 -2.62
C PRO A 172 -9.25 -4.44 -2.24
N ARG A 173 -8.95 -3.14 -2.30
CA ARG A 173 -9.93 -2.08 -2.00
C ARG A 173 -10.86 -1.76 -3.16
N VAL A 174 -10.48 -2.17 -4.36
CA VAL A 174 -11.20 -1.99 -5.61
C VAL A 174 -11.21 -3.31 -6.39
N PRO A 175 -12.20 -3.55 -7.28
CA PRO A 175 -12.33 -4.79 -8.05
C PRO A 175 -11.41 -4.86 -9.28
N TYR A 176 -10.48 -3.91 -9.43
CA TYR A 176 -9.60 -3.80 -10.59
C TYR A 176 -8.16 -3.54 -10.16
N GLY A 177 -7.24 -3.73 -11.09
CA GLY A 177 -5.83 -3.38 -10.95
C GLY A 177 -5.34 -2.71 -12.23
N VAL A 178 -4.21 -2.02 -12.14
CA VAL A 178 -3.58 -1.36 -13.29
C VAL A 178 -2.26 -2.04 -13.60
N ILE A 179 -2.05 -2.32 -14.88
CA ILE A 179 -0.76 -2.70 -15.43
C ILE A 179 -0.41 -1.63 -16.46
N SER A 180 0.69 -0.92 -16.24
CA SER A 180 1.16 0.13 -17.13
C SER A 180 2.57 -0.20 -17.63
N ASN A 181 2.84 0.17 -18.89
CA ASN A 181 4.18 0.25 -19.45
C ASN A 181 4.41 1.69 -19.91
N ARG A 182 5.57 2.26 -19.57
CA ARG A 182 5.86 3.68 -19.80
C ARG A 182 7.12 3.82 -20.62
N HIS A 183 7.11 4.80 -21.53
CA HIS A 183 8.29 5.16 -22.30
C HIS A 183 9.46 5.46 -21.37
N SER A 184 10.65 5.02 -21.75
CA SER A 184 11.88 5.21 -20.97
C SER A 184 11.92 4.50 -19.60
N LYS A 185 10.94 3.65 -19.27
CA LYS A 185 10.87 2.87 -18.03
C LYS A 185 10.76 1.37 -18.33
N GLY A 186 11.11 0.55 -17.33
CA GLY A 186 11.13 -0.91 -17.47
C GLY A 186 12.43 -1.44 -18.10
N ALA A 187 12.44 -2.73 -18.43
CA ALA A 187 13.65 -3.42 -18.90
C ALA A 187 14.03 -3.09 -20.35
N LEU A 188 13.09 -2.61 -21.17
CA LEU A 188 13.26 -2.34 -22.61
C LEU A 188 12.85 -0.90 -23.00
N PRO A 189 13.45 0.14 -22.39
CA PRO A 189 13.01 1.54 -22.48
C PRO A 189 13.12 2.19 -23.87
N GLY A 190 13.71 1.50 -24.85
CA GLY A 190 13.83 1.94 -26.25
C GLY A 190 12.99 1.13 -27.25
N GLU A 191 12.39 0.03 -26.81
CA GLU A 191 11.59 -0.88 -27.64
C GLU A 191 10.11 -0.79 -27.27
N PHE A 192 9.81 -0.66 -25.96
CA PHE A 192 8.46 -0.57 -25.44
C PHE A 192 8.21 0.71 -24.63
N PRO A 193 6.97 1.22 -24.61
CA PRO A 193 5.84 0.82 -25.45
C PRO A 193 6.09 1.06 -26.95
N GLU A 194 5.43 0.30 -27.81
CA GLU A 194 5.55 0.47 -29.29
C GLU A 194 4.84 1.74 -29.79
N THR A 195 4.08 2.41 -28.92
CA THR A 195 3.41 3.67 -29.25
C THR A 195 4.45 4.79 -29.47
N PRO A 196 4.10 5.85 -30.21
CA PRO A 196 4.98 7.00 -30.35
C PRO A 196 5.40 7.56 -28.98
N ARG A 197 6.68 7.90 -28.86
CA ARG A 197 7.22 8.49 -27.64
C ARG A 197 6.65 9.91 -27.46
N PRO A 198 6.12 10.27 -26.28
CA PRO A 198 5.65 11.63 -26.00
C PRO A 198 6.78 12.66 -26.20
N SER A 199 6.43 13.86 -26.66
CA SER A 199 7.40 14.96 -26.83
C SER A 199 7.90 15.52 -25.49
N GLU A 200 7.06 15.43 -24.46
CA GLU A 200 7.32 15.74 -23.05
C GLU A 200 6.56 14.70 -22.21
N PRO A 201 7.07 14.28 -21.05
CA PRO A 201 6.30 13.53 -20.05
C PRO A 201 5.08 14.28 -19.53
#